data_AF-A0A2V9PIW2-F1
#
_entry.id   AF-A0A2V9PIW2-F1
#
_cell.length_a   1.000
_cell.length_b   1.000
_cell.length_c   1.000
_cell.angle_alpha   90.00
_cell.angle_beta   90.00
_cell.angle_gamma   90.00
#
_symmetry.space_group_name_H-M   'P 1'
#
loop_
_entity.id
_entity.type
_entity.pdbx_description
1 polymer ?
#
loop_
_entity_poly.entity_id
_entity_poly.type
_entity_poly.pdbx_seq_one_letter_code
_entity_poly.pdbx_strand_id
1 'polypeptide(L)'
;MADPEKTGWDKAAIVLQPVGGLLTALAVAFVGILGSSYLDRSQSQDAKLRLYTELMSRREQSDTALREDMFKSIVGTFLTPSTAKLEQKVLSLELLAYNFHESLELAPLFKHVRRDVEDSKDPQKVEYRARLEKVAKEVAGKQIEILQESGTSGESGIDLEELQAHPEGKKVFDNCFPLHSEDVPKVAVDHSSAVGKPDENRRCIRASVMEMDAKTQGLSIRLESTTPEGENVDQLFWVDFYDLPMVDNTRLSHDQRFAVVLRKFTKTGAQLAFVYFPGSHAGLKDKPFYDDMLHQLELTPEPGDQPQHH
;
A
#
# COMPACT_ATOMS: atom_id res chain seq x y z
N MET A 1 54.08 -17.41 -83.69
CA MET A 1 53.55 -17.97 -82.43
C MET A 1 52.67 -16.89 -81.83
N ALA A 2 51.38 -17.17 -81.72
CA ALA A 2 50.37 -16.26 -81.18
C ALA A 2 50.40 -16.33 -79.65
N ASP A 3 50.36 -15.18 -78.99
CA ASP A 3 49.97 -15.05 -77.59
C ASP A 3 48.78 -14.08 -77.55
N PRO A 4 47.60 -14.48 -77.04
CA PRO A 4 46.45 -13.61 -77.02
C PRO A 4 46.61 -12.58 -75.90
N GLU A 5 46.38 -11.30 -76.21
CA GLU A 5 46.36 -10.23 -75.22
C GLU A 5 45.26 -10.47 -74.18
N LYS A 6 45.68 -10.64 -72.92
CA LYS A 6 44.78 -10.72 -71.75
C LYS A 6 43.90 -9.48 -71.66
N THR A 7 42.61 -9.67 -71.87
CA THR A 7 41.59 -8.62 -71.88
C THR A 7 41.42 -8.04 -70.48
N GLY A 8 41.11 -6.74 -70.34
CA GLY A 8 41.01 -6.03 -69.04
C GLY A 8 40.07 -6.67 -68.01
N TRP A 9 39.19 -7.57 -68.45
CA TRP A 9 38.33 -8.42 -67.60
C TRP A 9 39.09 -9.48 -66.80
N ASP A 10 40.19 -10.02 -67.32
CA ASP A 10 41.04 -10.97 -66.56
C ASP A 10 41.80 -10.26 -65.44
N LYS A 11 42.19 -8.98 -65.65
CA LYS A 11 42.83 -8.16 -64.61
C LYS A 11 41.84 -7.73 -63.53
N ALA A 12 40.59 -7.44 -63.90
CA ALA A 12 39.52 -7.20 -62.95
C ALA A 12 39.20 -8.46 -62.13
N ALA A 13 39.14 -9.63 -62.75
CA ALA A 13 38.88 -10.91 -62.08
C ALA A 13 39.99 -11.31 -61.07
N ILE A 14 41.26 -11.04 -61.38
CA ILE A 14 42.40 -11.31 -60.48
C ILE A 14 42.37 -10.42 -59.22
N VAL A 15 41.86 -9.19 -59.34
CA VAL A 15 41.66 -8.29 -58.18
C VAL A 15 40.35 -8.60 -57.45
N LEU A 16 39.29 -8.99 -58.16
CA LEU A 16 37.99 -9.34 -57.57
C LEU A 16 37.99 -10.68 -56.84
N GLN A 17 38.82 -11.66 -57.23
CA GLN A 17 38.88 -12.98 -56.58
C GLN A 17 39.20 -12.92 -55.07
N PRO A 18 40.22 -12.19 -54.61
CA PRO A 18 40.47 -12.02 -53.17
C PRO A 18 39.53 -10.99 -52.50
N VAL A 19 39.02 -9.99 -53.25
CA VAL A 19 38.13 -8.94 -52.72
C VAL A 19 36.69 -9.46 -52.53
N GLY A 20 36.23 -10.41 -53.34
CA GLY A 20 34.90 -11.00 -53.26
C GLY A 20 34.67 -11.74 -51.94
N GLY A 21 35.66 -12.51 -51.49
CA GLY A 21 35.61 -13.17 -50.17
C GLY A 21 35.50 -12.17 -49.02
N LEU A 22 36.25 -11.07 -49.11
CA LEU A 22 36.25 -10.00 -48.10
C LEU A 22 34.92 -9.23 -48.05
N LEU A 23 34.30 -8.96 -49.20
CA LEU A 23 32.99 -8.35 -49.30
C LEU A 23 31.87 -9.26 -48.76
N THR A 24 31.93 -10.56 -49.06
CA THR A 24 30.97 -11.52 -48.48
C THR A 24 31.11 -11.63 -46.96
N ALA A 25 32.34 -11.61 -46.43
CA ALA A 25 32.58 -11.62 -45.00
C ALA A 25 32.05 -10.34 -44.32
N LEU A 26 32.24 -9.18 -44.93
CA LEU A 26 31.69 -7.90 -44.45
C LEU A 26 30.17 -7.88 -44.47
N ALA A 27 29.54 -8.38 -45.53
CA ALA A 27 28.08 -8.44 -45.62
C ALA A 27 27.47 -9.38 -44.56
N VAL A 28 28.07 -10.56 -44.35
CA VAL A 28 27.65 -11.51 -43.30
C VAL A 28 27.84 -10.92 -41.91
N ALA A 29 28.96 -10.23 -41.65
CA ALA A 29 29.20 -9.55 -40.39
C ALA A 29 28.19 -8.42 -40.14
N PHE A 30 27.88 -7.62 -41.17
CA PHE A 30 26.92 -6.53 -41.07
C PHE A 30 25.48 -7.02 -40.80
N VAL A 31 25.05 -8.06 -41.51
CA VAL A 31 23.76 -8.73 -41.26
C VAL A 31 23.75 -9.40 -39.88
N GLY A 32 24.88 -9.95 -39.43
CA GLY A 32 25.02 -10.50 -38.08
C GLY A 32 24.87 -9.44 -36.99
N ILE A 33 25.44 -8.25 -37.17
CA ILE A 33 25.33 -7.13 -36.22
C ILE A 33 23.90 -6.56 -36.20
N LEU A 34 23.28 -6.34 -37.36
CA LEU A 34 21.88 -5.90 -37.44
C LEU A 34 20.89 -6.95 -36.92
N GLY A 35 21.13 -8.22 -37.23
CA GLY A 35 20.34 -9.34 -36.72
C GLY A 35 20.48 -9.52 -35.21
N SER A 36 21.70 -9.46 -34.66
CA SER A 36 21.97 -9.55 -33.22
C SER A 36 21.29 -8.41 -32.47
N SER A 37 21.46 -7.17 -32.92
CA SER A 37 20.84 -6.01 -32.26
C SER A 37 19.31 -6.03 -32.25
N TYR A 38 18.65 -6.66 -33.23
CA TYR A 38 17.20 -6.86 -33.23
C TYR A 38 16.77 -8.03 -32.31
N LEU A 39 17.53 -9.14 -32.33
CA LEU A 39 17.24 -10.33 -31.53
C LEU A 39 17.52 -10.12 -30.04
N ASP A 40 18.58 -9.38 -29.69
CA ASP A 40 18.99 -9.04 -28.32
C ASP A 40 17.91 -8.21 -27.61
N ARG A 41 17.23 -7.32 -28.35
CA ARG A 41 16.12 -6.51 -27.82
C ARG A 41 14.94 -7.39 -27.40
N SER A 42 14.50 -8.31 -28.27
CA SER A 42 13.40 -9.23 -27.97
C SER A 42 13.76 -10.21 -26.85
N GLN A 43 14.98 -10.76 -26.84
CA GLN A 43 15.43 -11.65 -25.77
C GLN A 43 15.53 -10.95 -24.40
N SER A 44 15.91 -9.67 -24.37
CA SER A 44 15.98 -8.90 -23.12
C SER A 44 14.61 -8.64 -22.51
N GLN A 45 13.59 -8.41 -23.33
CA GLN A 45 12.21 -8.22 -22.88
C GLN A 45 11.63 -9.55 -22.36
N ASP A 46 11.86 -10.66 -23.06
CA ASP A 46 11.43 -11.99 -22.62
C ASP A 46 12.11 -12.42 -21.32
N ALA A 47 13.41 -12.14 -21.17
CA ALA A 47 14.15 -12.44 -19.94
C ALA A 47 13.62 -11.64 -18.75
N LYS A 48 13.32 -10.35 -18.95
CA LYS A 48 12.67 -9.50 -17.95
C LYS A 48 11.30 -10.07 -17.55
N LEU A 49 10.42 -10.36 -18.52
CA LEU A 49 9.09 -10.94 -18.26
C LEU A 49 9.17 -12.24 -17.47
N ARG A 50 10.12 -13.13 -17.80
CA ARG A 50 10.34 -14.37 -17.05
C ARG A 50 10.76 -14.11 -15.61
N LEU A 51 11.76 -13.25 -15.40
CA LEU A 51 12.19 -12.85 -14.05
C LEU A 51 11.02 -12.24 -13.26
N TYR A 52 10.16 -11.43 -13.89
CA TYR A 52 8.96 -10.89 -13.26
C TYR A 52 7.98 -11.98 -12.84
N THR A 53 7.61 -12.88 -13.75
CA THR A 53 6.72 -14.00 -13.43
C THR A 53 7.30 -14.90 -12.34
N GLU A 54 8.62 -15.10 -12.33
CA GLU A 54 9.29 -15.90 -11.31
C GLU A 54 9.29 -15.18 -9.95
N LEU A 55 9.61 -13.89 -9.91
CA LEU A 55 9.56 -13.09 -8.68
C LEU A 55 8.14 -13.01 -8.12
N MET A 56 7.15 -12.80 -8.98
CA MET A 56 5.73 -12.79 -8.60
C MET A 56 5.30 -14.14 -8.03
N SER A 57 5.62 -15.23 -8.73
CA SER A 57 5.31 -16.58 -8.28
C SER A 57 6.01 -16.90 -6.95
N ARG A 58 7.30 -16.54 -6.79
CA ARG A 58 8.03 -16.71 -5.53
C ARG A 58 7.44 -15.90 -4.38
N ARG A 59 7.02 -14.65 -4.64
CA ARG A 59 6.35 -13.83 -3.64
C ARG A 59 4.98 -14.41 -3.26
N GLU A 60 4.18 -14.82 -4.23
CA GLU A 60 2.88 -15.44 -3.97
C GLU A 60 3.03 -16.74 -3.16
N GLN A 61 4.04 -17.55 -3.47
CA GLN A 61 4.39 -18.74 -2.69
C GLN A 61 4.81 -18.38 -1.27
N SER A 62 5.70 -17.39 -1.10
CA SER A 62 6.15 -16.92 0.21
C SER A 62 4.99 -16.38 1.05
N ASP A 63 4.12 -15.56 0.47
CA ASP A 63 2.97 -14.98 1.16
C ASP A 63 1.95 -16.07 1.53
N THR A 64 1.77 -17.08 0.67
CA THR A 64 0.90 -18.23 0.96
C THR A 64 1.46 -19.09 2.08
N ALA A 65 2.75 -19.39 2.07
CA ALA A 65 3.43 -20.12 3.14
C ALA A 65 3.35 -19.36 4.48
N LEU A 66 3.60 -18.04 4.46
CA LEU A 66 3.46 -17.19 5.63
C LEU A 66 2.03 -17.23 6.19
N ARG A 67 1.00 -17.16 5.35
CA ARG A 67 -0.41 -17.31 5.79
C ARG A 67 -0.70 -18.68 6.36
N GLU A 68 -0.15 -19.75 5.79
CA GLU A 68 -0.32 -21.11 6.32
C GLU A 68 0.31 -21.26 7.71
N ASP A 69 1.54 -20.78 7.90
CA ASP A 69 2.25 -20.85 9.18
C ASP A 69 1.57 -19.97 10.24
N MET A 70 1.12 -18.77 9.86
CA MET A 70 0.30 -17.91 10.72
C MET A 70 -1.01 -18.59 11.12
N PHE A 71 -1.73 -19.20 10.16
CA PHE A 71 -2.99 -19.90 10.44
C PHE A 71 -2.78 -21.07 11.41
N LYS A 72 -1.73 -21.88 11.21
CA LYS A 72 -1.37 -22.95 12.15
C LYS A 72 -1.09 -22.42 13.55
N SER A 73 -0.36 -21.30 13.66
CA SER A 73 -0.08 -20.66 14.95
C SER A 73 -1.36 -20.16 15.63
N ILE A 74 -2.26 -19.51 14.88
CA ILE A 74 -3.55 -19.02 15.40
C ILE A 74 -4.43 -20.18 15.84
N VAL A 75 -4.57 -21.21 15.00
CA VAL A 75 -5.37 -22.40 15.32
C VAL A 75 -4.83 -23.08 16.56
N GLY A 76 -3.51 -23.34 16.61
CA GLY A 76 -2.87 -24.05 17.71
C GLY A 76 -2.94 -23.29 19.04
N THR A 77 -2.90 -21.96 19.01
CA THR A 77 -2.86 -21.14 20.23
C THR A 77 -4.24 -20.70 20.71
N PHE A 78 -5.14 -20.32 19.78
CA PHE A 78 -6.42 -19.69 20.11
C PHE A 78 -7.64 -20.58 19.88
N LEU A 79 -7.60 -21.53 18.92
CA LEU A 79 -8.79 -22.30 18.53
C LEU A 79 -8.80 -23.75 19.01
N THR A 80 -7.64 -24.37 19.21
CA THR A 80 -7.59 -25.63 19.95
C THR A 80 -8.06 -25.36 21.39
N PRO A 81 -8.88 -26.25 22.00
CA PRO A 81 -9.29 -26.17 23.39
C PRO A 81 -8.07 -26.38 24.28
N SER A 82 -7.25 -25.34 24.31
CA SER A 82 -5.98 -25.27 24.98
C SER A 82 -6.29 -24.80 26.38
N THR A 83 -5.76 -25.53 27.36
CA THR A 83 -5.62 -25.07 28.74
C THR A 83 -4.66 -23.87 28.86
N ALA A 84 -4.28 -23.23 27.73
CA ALA A 84 -3.44 -22.05 27.69
C ALA A 84 -3.97 -21.00 28.66
N LYS A 85 -3.10 -20.66 29.61
CA LYS A 85 -3.36 -19.58 30.56
C LYS A 85 -3.53 -18.28 29.79
N LEU A 86 -4.31 -17.37 30.37
CA LEU A 86 -4.59 -16.06 29.80
C LEU A 86 -3.30 -15.31 29.39
N GLU A 87 -2.26 -15.40 30.22
CA GLU A 87 -0.92 -14.88 29.93
C GLU A 87 -0.34 -15.35 28.58
N GLN A 88 -0.48 -16.64 28.28
CA GLN A 88 0.05 -17.22 27.05
C GLN A 88 -0.72 -16.72 25.83
N LYS A 89 -2.04 -16.56 25.94
CA LYS A 89 -2.86 -15.96 24.87
C LYS A 89 -2.44 -14.52 24.59
N VAL A 90 -2.23 -13.73 25.65
CA VAL A 90 -1.77 -12.33 25.53
C VAL A 90 -0.40 -12.30 24.86
N LEU A 91 0.59 -13.01 25.40
CA LEU A 91 1.95 -13.04 24.85
C LEU A 91 1.98 -13.48 23.37
N SER A 92 1.19 -14.49 23.02
CA SER A 92 1.15 -14.98 21.64
C SER A 92 0.52 -13.95 20.71
N LEU A 93 -0.52 -13.24 21.16
CA LEU A 93 -1.10 -12.15 20.38
C LEU A 93 -0.13 -10.98 20.21
N GLU A 94 0.66 -10.66 21.24
CA GLU A 94 1.72 -9.64 21.12
C GLU A 94 2.76 -10.01 20.06
N LEU A 95 3.25 -11.26 20.10
CA LEU A 95 4.21 -11.75 19.11
C LEU A 95 3.60 -11.75 17.71
N LEU A 96 2.35 -12.20 17.55
CA LEU A 96 1.68 -12.16 16.26
C LEU A 96 1.52 -10.73 15.76
N ALA A 97 1.12 -9.82 16.62
CA ALA A 97 0.90 -8.42 16.25
C ALA A 97 2.19 -7.73 15.83
N TYR A 98 3.29 -7.90 16.57
CA TYR A 98 4.55 -7.25 16.21
C TYR A 98 5.18 -7.78 14.93
N ASN A 99 4.96 -9.06 14.59
CA ASN A 99 5.58 -9.69 13.42
C ASN A 99 4.70 -9.69 12.18
N PHE A 100 3.37 -9.60 12.34
CA PHE A 100 2.42 -9.84 11.24
C PHE A 100 1.32 -8.78 11.13
N HIS A 101 1.49 -7.59 11.72
CA HIS A 101 0.48 -6.52 11.61
C HIS A 101 0.22 -6.01 10.19
N GLU A 102 1.12 -6.25 9.24
CA GLU A 102 0.91 -5.93 7.82
C GLU A 102 0.20 -7.07 7.06
N SER A 103 0.14 -8.28 7.64
CA SER A 103 -0.26 -9.50 6.94
C SER A 103 -1.53 -10.16 7.48
N LEU A 104 -2.06 -9.69 8.62
CA LEU A 104 -3.25 -10.23 9.26
C LEU A 104 -4.21 -9.18 9.83
N GLU A 105 -5.51 -9.45 9.75
CA GLU A 105 -6.54 -8.72 10.51
C GLU A 105 -6.57 -9.22 11.96
N LEU A 106 -5.96 -8.44 12.86
CA LEU A 106 -5.79 -8.81 14.27
C LEU A 106 -6.95 -8.37 15.16
N ALA A 107 -7.81 -7.44 14.71
CA ALA A 107 -8.87 -6.85 15.52
C ALA A 107 -9.80 -7.89 16.16
N PRO A 108 -10.29 -8.95 15.44
CA PRO A 108 -11.10 -9.99 16.05
C PRO A 108 -10.37 -10.75 17.17
N LEU A 109 -9.08 -11.01 17.02
CA LEU A 109 -8.27 -11.70 18.03
C LEU A 109 -8.05 -10.83 19.26
N PHE A 110 -7.75 -9.54 19.07
CA PHE A 110 -7.65 -8.59 20.17
C PHE A 110 -8.97 -8.49 20.94
N LYS A 111 -10.10 -8.32 20.25
CA LYS A 111 -11.42 -8.22 20.89
C LYS A 111 -11.78 -9.53 21.62
N HIS A 112 -11.43 -10.68 21.07
CA HIS A 112 -11.62 -11.98 21.71
C HIS A 112 -10.79 -12.13 23.00
N VAL A 113 -9.47 -11.91 22.94
CA VAL A 113 -8.59 -12.04 24.11
C VAL A 113 -8.94 -10.99 25.17
N ARG A 114 -9.28 -9.77 24.76
CA ARG A 114 -9.77 -8.73 25.68
C ARG A 114 -11.00 -9.21 26.45
N ARG A 115 -11.99 -9.79 25.78
CA ARG A 115 -13.19 -10.33 26.43
C ARG A 115 -12.83 -11.43 27.44
N ASP A 116 -11.96 -12.35 27.06
CA ASP A 116 -11.44 -13.40 27.96
C ASP A 116 -10.74 -12.79 29.19
N VAL A 117 -9.97 -11.71 29.02
CA VAL A 117 -9.31 -10.99 30.13
C VAL A 117 -10.33 -10.35 31.05
N GLU A 118 -11.36 -9.70 30.50
CA GLU A 118 -12.41 -9.01 31.27
C GLU A 118 -13.28 -9.98 32.09
N ASP A 119 -13.59 -11.14 31.52
CA ASP A 119 -14.36 -12.21 32.18
C ASP A 119 -13.54 -13.03 33.19
N SER A 120 -12.20 -12.90 33.15
CA SER A 120 -11.31 -13.63 34.05
C SER A 120 -11.34 -13.10 35.49
N LYS A 121 -11.07 -14.01 36.44
CA LYS A 121 -10.82 -13.68 37.85
C LYS A 121 -9.33 -13.52 38.16
N ASP A 122 -8.49 -13.44 37.13
CA ASP A 122 -7.05 -13.38 37.29
C ASP A 122 -6.64 -12.05 37.95
N PRO A 123 -5.81 -12.06 39.01
CA PRO A 123 -5.32 -10.84 39.64
C PRO A 123 -4.54 -9.93 38.67
N GLN A 124 -3.94 -10.47 37.61
CA GLN A 124 -3.16 -9.73 36.61
C GLN A 124 -4.00 -9.21 35.43
N LYS A 125 -5.34 -9.33 35.46
CA LYS A 125 -6.21 -8.90 34.34
C LYS A 125 -5.98 -7.45 33.88
N VAL A 126 -5.68 -6.54 34.82
CA VAL A 126 -5.42 -5.12 34.52
C VAL A 126 -4.13 -4.97 33.73
N GLU A 127 -3.10 -5.75 34.07
CA GLU A 127 -1.82 -5.78 33.38
C GLU A 127 -1.98 -6.35 31.96
N TYR A 128 -2.71 -7.45 31.81
CA TYR A 128 -3.01 -8.04 30.50
C TYR A 128 -3.77 -7.09 29.58
N ARG A 129 -4.77 -6.39 30.10
CA ARG A 129 -5.48 -5.36 29.33
C ARG A 129 -4.54 -4.24 28.88
N ALA A 130 -3.73 -3.71 29.81
CA ALA A 130 -2.79 -2.63 29.48
C ALA A 130 -1.77 -3.06 28.41
N ARG A 131 -1.31 -4.32 28.46
CA ARG A 131 -0.44 -4.94 27.46
C ARG A 131 -1.10 -5.02 26.09
N LEU A 132 -2.32 -5.54 26.00
CA LEU A 132 -3.08 -5.61 24.74
C LEU A 132 -3.29 -4.22 24.12
N GLU A 133 -3.73 -3.25 24.92
CA GLU A 133 -3.92 -1.88 24.46
C GLU A 133 -2.61 -1.24 24.01
N LYS A 134 -1.50 -1.50 24.72
CA LYS A 134 -0.18 -1.00 24.34
C LYS A 134 0.24 -1.53 22.97
N VAL A 135 0.14 -2.83 22.76
CA VAL A 135 0.51 -3.44 21.47
C VAL A 135 -0.36 -2.92 20.35
N ALA A 136 -1.68 -2.83 20.55
CA ALA A 136 -2.58 -2.32 19.53
C ALA A 136 -2.25 -0.85 19.15
N LYS A 137 -1.96 0.00 20.13
CA LYS A 137 -1.52 1.40 19.91
C LYS A 137 -0.21 1.49 19.15
N GLU A 138 0.78 0.68 19.52
CA GLU A 138 2.09 0.67 18.85
C GLU A 138 1.96 0.18 17.40
N VAL A 139 1.19 -0.88 17.17
CA VAL A 139 0.90 -1.39 15.82
C VAL A 139 0.16 -0.35 14.99
N ALA A 140 -0.89 0.26 15.53
CA ALA A 140 -1.62 1.32 14.85
C ALA A 140 -0.71 2.52 14.54
N GLY A 141 0.20 2.88 15.45
CA GLY A 141 1.21 3.92 15.21
C GLY A 141 2.10 3.63 14.01
N LYS A 142 2.67 2.43 13.95
CA LYS A 142 3.49 1.99 12.80
C LYS A 142 2.71 1.98 11.50
N GLN A 143 1.46 1.51 11.53
CA GLN A 143 0.62 1.51 10.33
C GLN A 143 0.31 2.94 9.87
N ILE A 144 0.03 3.87 10.78
CA ILE A 144 -0.18 5.29 10.44
C ILE A 144 1.09 5.86 9.78
N GLU A 145 2.28 5.59 10.31
CA GLU A 145 3.56 6.04 9.73
C GLU A 145 3.72 5.57 8.28
N ILE A 146 3.41 4.30 7.99
CA ILE A 146 3.45 3.74 6.63
C ILE A 146 2.43 4.43 5.71
N LEU A 147 1.20 4.64 6.20
CA LEU A 147 0.13 5.26 5.41
C LEU A 147 0.36 6.75 5.16
N GLN A 148 1.11 7.43 6.03
CA GLN A 148 1.49 8.83 5.87
C GLN A 148 2.53 9.03 4.74
N GLU A 149 3.24 8.00 4.30
CA GLU A 149 4.22 8.12 3.20
C GLU A 149 3.56 8.50 1.86
N SER A 150 2.33 8.04 1.63
CA SER A 150 1.54 8.30 0.42
C SER A 150 0.20 9.00 0.67
N GLY A 151 -0.10 9.29 1.94
CA GLY A 151 -1.33 9.91 2.40
C GLY A 151 -1.10 11.12 3.27
N THR A 152 -2.15 11.51 3.99
CA THR A 152 -2.14 12.62 4.94
C THR A 152 -2.84 12.21 6.23
N SER A 153 -2.41 12.78 7.33
CA SER A 153 -2.98 12.49 8.64
C SER A 153 -3.19 13.74 9.47
N GLY A 154 -4.18 13.70 10.34
CA GLY A 154 -4.36 14.69 11.40
C GLY A 154 -4.65 14.02 12.72
N GLU A 155 -4.46 14.75 13.81
CA GLU A 155 -4.88 14.33 15.14
C GLU A 155 -5.85 15.35 15.72
N SER A 156 -6.83 14.87 16.48
CA SER A 156 -7.78 15.72 17.19
C SER A 156 -8.09 15.14 18.56
N GLY A 157 -8.18 16.01 19.55
CA GLY A 157 -8.63 15.67 20.90
C GLY A 157 -10.10 15.99 21.07
N ILE A 158 -10.79 15.20 21.90
CA ILE A 158 -12.15 15.48 22.34
C ILE A 158 -12.23 15.43 23.86
N ASP A 159 -12.91 16.41 24.44
CA ASP A 159 -13.33 16.39 25.84
C ASP A 159 -14.67 15.64 25.94
N LEU A 160 -14.70 14.61 26.78
CA LEU A 160 -15.86 13.72 26.94
C LEU A 160 -16.96 14.37 27.79
N GLU A 161 -16.62 15.35 28.63
CA GLU A 161 -17.62 16.14 29.36
C GLU A 161 -18.37 17.08 28.38
N GLU A 162 -17.65 17.66 27.40
CA GLU A 162 -18.28 18.44 26.33
C GLU A 162 -19.19 17.56 25.45
N LEU A 163 -18.79 16.32 25.15
CA LEU A 163 -19.60 15.40 24.36
C LEU A 163 -20.96 15.12 25.01
N GLN A 164 -21.01 14.97 26.34
CA GLN A 164 -22.27 14.77 27.08
C GLN A 164 -23.21 15.98 27.00
N ALA A 165 -22.67 17.18 26.79
CA ALA A 165 -23.45 18.40 26.63
C ALA A 165 -24.01 18.59 25.20
N HIS A 166 -23.51 17.83 24.22
CA HIS A 166 -23.85 17.95 22.80
C HIS A 166 -24.44 16.62 22.25
N PRO A 167 -25.75 16.35 22.45
CA PRO A 167 -26.40 15.13 21.96
C PRO A 167 -26.39 14.98 20.43
N GLU A 168 -26.18 16.07 19.69
CA GLU A 168 -25.97 16.07 18.23
C GLU A 168 -24.58 15.56 17.80
N GLY A 169 -23.69 15.32 18.76
CA GLY A 169 -22.30 14.92 18.53
C GLY A 169 -21.35 16.11 18.40
N LYS A 170 -20.06 15.87 18.68
CA LYS A 170 -18.99 16.85 18.59
C LYS A 170 -18.16 16.61 17.34
N LYS A 171 -18.10 17.61 16.46
CA LYS A 171 -17.20 17.59 15.30
C LYS A 171 -15.74 17.60 15.75
N VAL A 172 -14.98 16.60 15.32
CA VAL A 172 -13.56 16.40 15.66
C VAL A 172 -12.64 16.54 14.44
N PHE A 173 -13.19 16.46 13.24
CA PHE A 173 -12.44 16.56 11.99
C PHE A 173 -13.29 17.22 10.89
N ASP A 174 -12.71 18.12 10.11
CA ASP A 174 -13.38 18.80 8.99
C ASP A 174 -12.34 19.36 8.00
N ASN A 175 -11.89 18.53 7.06
CA ASN A 175 -10.88 18.90 6.07
C ASN A 175 -11.29 18.46 4.66
N CYS A 176 -10.77 19.17 3.65
CA CYS A 176 -10.97 18.80 2.24
C CYS A 176 -9.66 18.42 1.55
N PHE A 177 -9.66 17.26 0.90
CA PHE A 177 -8.52 16.64 0.26
C PHE A 177 -8.69 16.59 -1.27
N PRO A 178 -7.60 16.50 -2.05
CA PRO A 178 -7.70 16.18 -3.47
C PRO A 178 -8.36 14.83 -3.74
N LEU A 179 -9.14 14.73 -4.82
CA LEU A 179 -9.84 13.50 -5.22
C LEU A 179 -8.89 12.41 -5.76
N HIS A 180 -7.80 12.80 -6.42
CA HIS A 180 -6.79 11.87 -6.95
C HIS A 180 -5.50 11.92 -6.12
N SER A 181 -4.90 10.75 -5.91
CA SER A 181 -3.64 10.60 -5.17
C SER A 181 -2.45 11.32 -5.81
N GLU A 182 -2.48 11.51 -7.12
CA GLU A 182 -1.45 12.24 -7.89
C GLU A 182 -1.41 13.75 -7.55
N ASP A 183 -2.53 14.29 -7.04
CA ASP A 183 -2.69 15.69 -6.67
C ASP A 183 -2.47 15.96 -5.17
N VAL A 184 -2.20 14.92 -4.36
CA VAL A 184 -1.97 15.07 -2.91
C VAL A 184 -0.57 15.65 -2.68
N PRO A 185 -0.44 16.87 -2.14
CA PRO A 185 0.87 17.44 -1.86
C PRO A 185 1.56 16.60 -0.78
N LYS A 186 2.78 16.12 -1.06
CA LYS A 186 3.63 15.37 -0.10
C LYS A 186 4.11 16.20 1.10
N VAL A 187 3.67 17.45 1.23
CA VAL A 187 4.04 18.38 2.29
C VAL A 187 2.77 19.06 2.78
N ALA A 188 2.57 19.10 4.10
CA ALA A 188 1.51 19.86 4.74
C ALA A 188 1.60 21.34 4.30
N VAL A 189 0.70 21.76 3.43
CA VAL A 189 0.57 23.17 3.06
C VAL A 189 -0.39 23.82 4.04
N ASP A 190 0.17 24.78 4.76
CA ASP A 190 -0.50 25.67 5.69
C ASP A 190 -1.75 26.32 5.03
N HIS A 191 -2.87 26.34 5.74
CA HIS A 191 -4.11 26.91 5.25
C HIS A 191 -4.01 28.43 5.15
N SER A 192 -3.62 28.96 4.00
CA SER A 192 -4.34 30.08 3.39
C SER A 192 -3.85 30.32 1.96
N SER A 193 -4.81 30.58 1.06
CA SER A 193 -4.56 31.28 -0.20
C SER A 193 -3.85 30.48 -1.30
N ALA A 194 -4.59 29.57 -1.95
CA ALA A 194 -4.34 29.27 -3.36
C ALA A 194 -5.50 29.87 -4.18
N VAL A 195 -5.22 31.02 -4.81
CA VAL A 195 -6.06 31.62 -5.84
C VAL A 195 -5.95 30.73 -7.09
N GLY A 196 -7.01 29.98 -7.39
CA GLY A 196 -7.15 29.19 -8.60
C GLY A 196 -8.42 28.34 -8.52
N LYS A 197 -9.28 28.47 -9.54
CA LYS A 197 -10.61 27.84 -9.82
C LYS A 197 -11.32 27.05 -8.69
N PRO A 198 -12.63 27.29 -8.47
CA PRO A 198 -13.39 26.61 -7.42
C PRO A 198 -13.38 25.09 -7.65
N ASP A 199 -12.75 24.38 -6.74
CA ASP A 199 -13.35 23.30 -5.94
C ASP A 199 -14.07 22.15 -6.68
N GLU A 200 -13.73 21.83 -7.94
CA GLU A 200 -14.32 20.69 -8.66
C GLU A 200 -13.65 19.35 -8.31
N ASN A 201 -12.40 19.35 -7.80
CA ASN A 201 -11.61 18.12 -7.61
C ASN A 201 -11.23 17.83 -6.15
N ARG A 202 -12.10 18.22 -5.20
CA ARG A 202 -11.84 18.03 -3.76
C ARG A 202 -12.94 17.21 -3.10
N ARG A 203 -12.53 16.38 -2.15
CA ARG A 203 -13.42 15.64 -1.25
C ARG A 203 -13.33 16.24 0.13
N CYS A 204 -14.45 16.71 0.67
CA CYS A 204 -14.53 17.14 2.06
C CYS A 204 -14.94 15.97 2.93
N ILE A 205 -14.25 15.80 4.06
CA ILE A 205 -14.51 14.76 5.04
C ILE A 205 -14.72 15.42 6.39
N ARG A 206 -15.84 15.09 7.03
CA ARG A 206 -16.20 15.50 8.37
C ARG A 206 -16.39 14.28 9.25
N ALA A 207 -15.77 14.29 10.42
CA ALA A 207 -16.00 13.27 11.44
C ALA A 207 -16.50 13.92 12.72
N SER A 208 -17.54 13.33 13.30
CA SER A 208 -18.14 13.74 14.55
C SER A 208 -18.22 12.56 15.52
N VAL A 209 -17.84 12.77 16.76
CA VAL A 209 -18.05 11.79 17.83
C VAL A 209 -19.47 11.96 18.33
N MET A 210 -20.25 10.89 18.31
CA MET A 210 -21.67 10.90 18.68
C MET A 210 -21.89 10.47 20.13
N GLU A 211 -21.23 9.39 20.53
CA GLU A 211 -21.36 8.79 21.87
C GLU A 211 -20.11 8.01 22.25
N MET A 212 -20.02 7.63 23.54
CA MET A 212 -18.92 6.82 24.07
C MET A 212 -19.45 5.63 24.85
N ASP A 213 -18.70 4.52 24.84
CA ASP A 213 -18.90 3.41 25.75
C ASP A 213 -17.69 3.30 26.69
N ALA A 214 -17.90 3.63 27.97
CA ALA A 214 -16.86 3.59 28.98
C ALA A 214 -16.33 2.17 29.29
N LYS A 215 -17.12 1.12 29.04
CA LYS A 215 -16.69 -0.27 29.27
C LYS A 215 -15.70 -0.71 28.20
N THR A 216 -16.12 -0.57 26.94
CA THR A 216 -15.31 -0.94 25.78
C THR A 216 -14.26 0.11 25.44
N GLN A 217 -14.34 1.32 26.01
CA GLN A 217 -13.54 2.49 25.61
C GLN A 217 -13.68 2.77 24.10
N GLY A 218 -14.88 2.49 23.56
CA GLY A 218 -15.22 2.76 22.18
C GLY A 218 -15.81 4.17 22.03
N LEU A 219 -15.61 4.76 20.87
CA LEU A 219 -16.27 5.99 20.44
C LEU A 219 -17.11 5.69 19.20
N SER A 220 -18.36 6.15 19.20
CA SER A 220 -19.21 6.11 18.01
C SER A 220 -18.92 7.33 17.15
N ILE A 221 -18.47 7.10 15.92
CA ILE A 221 -18.05 8.12 14.98
C ILE A 221 -19.03 8.16 13.81
N ARG A 222 -19.59 9.33 13.54
CA ARG A 222 -20.27 9.62 12.28
C ARG A 222 -19.27 10.23 11.31
N LEU A 223 -19.10 9.59 10.17
CA LEU A 223 -18.24 10.03 9.08
C LEU A 223 -19.09 10.45 7.90
N GLU A 224 -18.96 11.71 7.50
CA GLU A 224 -19.57 12.29 6.32
C GLU A 224 -18.48 12.63 5.32
N SER A 225 -18.61 12.18 4.07
CA SER A 225 -17.75 12.58 2.98
C SER A 225 -18.57 13.04 1.80
N THR A 226 -18.24 14.21 1.25
CA THR A 226 -18.99 14.85 0.16
C THR A 226 -18.03 15.23 -0.97
N THR A 227 -18.45 14.98 -2.21
CA THR A 227 -17.77 15.49 -3.41
C THR A 227 -18.65 16.49 -4.18
N PRO A 228 -18.05 17.39 -4.99
CA PRO A 228 -18.78 18.32 -5.86
C PRO A 228 -19.73 17.63 -6.84
N GLU A 229 -19.39 16.41 -7.25
CA GLU A 229 -20.19 15.56 -8.16
C GLU A 229 -21.43 14.96 -7.48
N GLY A 230 -21.63 15.22 -6.19
CA GLY A 230 -22.77 14.75 -5.41
C GLY A 230 -22.60 13.35 -4.83
N GLU A 231 -21.40 12.77 -4.89
CA GLU A 231 -21.10 11.53 -4.17
C GLU A 231 -21.01 11.83 -2.69
N ASN A 232 -21.85 11.15 -1.91
CA ASN A 232 -21.91 11.31 -0.47
C ASN A 232 -21.77 9.95 0.22
N VAL A 233 -20.90 9.88 1.22
CA VAL A 233 -20.77 8.76 2.14
C VAL A 233 -21.16 9.28 3.52
N ASP A 234 -22.12 8.62 4.17
CA ASP A 234 -22.52 8.91 5.55
C ASP A 234 -22.59 7.58 6.29
N GLN A 235 -21.68 7.37 7.25
CA GLN A 235 -21.55 6.13 7.99
C GLN A 235 -21.43 6.40 9.48
N LEU A 236 -22.02 5.51 10.28
CA LEU A 236 -21.91 5.51 11.73
C LEU A 236 -21.26 4.18 12.15
N PHE A 237 -20.14 4.25 12.85
CA PHE A 237 -19.40 3.08 13.31
C PHE A 237 -18.68 3.33 14.63
N TRP A 238 -18.32 2.25 15.32
CA TRP A 238 -17.56 2.32 16.57
C TRP A 238 -16.06 2.18 16.30
N VAL A 239 -15.26 2.96 17.03
CA VAL A 239 -13.79 2.89 17.01
C VAL A 239 -13.27 2.65 18.43
N ASP A 240 -12.46 1.62 18.60
CA ASP A 240 -11.72 1.31 19.82
C ASP A 240 -10.20 1.17 19.54
N PHE A 241 -9.42 0.75 20.55
CA PHE A 241 -7.97 0.64 20.42
C PHE A 241 -7.49 -0.46 19.45
N TYR A 242 -8.37 -1.38 19.07
CA TYR A 242 -8.04 -2.58 18.29
C TYR A 242 -8.41 -2.42 16.81
N ASP A 243 -8.98 -1.29 16.43
CA ASP A 243 -9.31 -0.95 15.06
C ASP A 243 -8.06 -0.36 14.37
N LEU A 244 -7.50 -1.15 13.45
CA LEU A 244 -6.20 -0.90 12.82
C LEU A 244 -6.37 -0.32 11.42
N PRO A 245 -5.75 0.82 11.08
CA PRO A 245 -6.11 1.63 9.90
C PRO A 245 -5.87 0.94 8.54
N MET A 246 -4.91 0.02 8.44
CA MET A 246 -4.67 -0.70 7.17
C MET A 246 -5.82 -1.62 6.78
N VAL A 247 -6.60 -2.10 7.77
CA VAL A 247 -7.69 -3.04 7.53
C VAL A 247 -9.05 -2.39 7.81
N ASP A 248 -9.17 -1.66 8.92
CA ASP A 248 -10.37 -0.94 9.33
C ASP A 248 -10.33 0.50 8.79
N ASN A 249 -10.92 0.68 7.62
CA ASN A 249 -11.04 1.97 6.95
C ASN A 249 -12.33 2.05 6.13
N THR A 250 -12.82 3.27 5.98
CA THR A 250 -13.90 3.58 5.05
C THR A 250 -13.32 3.69 3.64
N ARG A 251 -13.87 2.89 2.71
CA ARG A 251 -13.57 2.99 1.29
C ARG A 251 -14.34 4.15 0.67
N LEU A 252 -13.65 4.97 -0.09
CA LEU A 252 -14.18 6.12 -0.81
C LEU A 252 -13.97 5.88 -2.32
N SER A 253 -14.59 6.71 -3.18
CA SER A 253 -14.28 6.63 -4.62
C SER A 253 -12.83 7.02 -4.93
N HIS A 254 -12.41 6.76 -6.17
CA HIS A 254 -11.06 7.05 -6.66
C HIS A 254 -9.95 6.28 -5.94
N ASP A 255 -10.28 5.06 -5.48
CA ASP A 255 -9.39 4.21 -4.66
C ASP A 255 -8.79 4.98 -3.47
N GLN A 256 -9.60 5.82 -2.82
CA GLN A 256 -9.18 6.53 -1.61
C GLN A 256 -9.79 5.87 -0.38
N ARG A 257 -9.10 6.02 0.75
CA ARG A 257 -9.54 5.45 2.02
C ARG A 257 -9.36 6.44 3.14
N PHE A 258 -10.23 6.31 4.13
CA PHE A 258 -10.20 7.11 5.33
C PHE A 258 -10.29 6.21 6.56
N ALA A 259 -9.29 6.29 7.44
CA ALA A 259 -9.25 5.56 8.70
C ALA A 259 -9.37 6.52 9.88
N VAL A 260 -10.05 6.07 10.93
CA VAL A 260 -10.14 6.75 12.22
C VAL A 260 -9.57 5.81 13.26
N VAL A 261 -8.60 6.28 14.05
CA VAL A 261 -7.85 5.45 15.00
C VAL A 261 -7.89 6.09 16.38
N LEU A 262 -8.27 5.33 17.40
CA LEU A 262 -8.20 5.78 18.79
C LEU A 262 -6.77 5.68 19.31
N ARG A 263 -6.13 6.82 19.60
CA ARG A 263 -4.76 6.91 20.12
C ARG A 263 -4.72 6.86 21.63
N LYS A 264 -5.63 7.59 22.27
CA LYS A 264 -5.71 7.73 23.71
C LYS A 264 -7.15 7.81 24.17
N PHE A 265 -7.44 7.22 25.33
CA PHE A 265 -8.73 7.30 25.98
C PHE A 265 -8.50 7.42 27.48
N THR A 266 -9.06 8.47 28.07
CA THR A 266 -9.04 8.73 29.52
C THR A 266 -10.48 8.89 30.01
N LYS A 267 -10.65 9.20 31.29
CA LYS A 267 -11.99 9.47 31.84
C LYS A 267 -12.59 10.80 31.34
N THR A 268 -11.74 11.75 30.96
CA THR A 268 -12.14 13.13 30.63
C THR A 268 -11.94 13.45 29.16
N GLY A 269 -11.14 12.66 28.42
CA GLY A 269 -10.88 12.96 27.02
C GLY A 269 -10.42 11.75 26.21
N ALA A 270 -10.48 11.89 24.90
CA ALA A 270 -9.92 10.94 23.95
C ALA A 270 -9.12 11.67 22.87
N GLN A 271 -8.20 10.96 22.23
CA GLN A 271 -7.39 11.46 21.11
C GLN A 271 -7.58 10.51 19.93
N LEU A 272 -7.98 11.07 18.81
CA LEU A 272 -8.21 10.38 17.55
C LEU A 272 -7.13 10.79 16.54
N ALA A 273 -6.67 9.84 15.76
CA ALA A 273 -5.92 10.09 14.54
C ALA A 273 -6.82 9.80 13.34
N PHE A 274 -6.69 10.61 12.31
CA PHE A 274 -7.40 10.51 11.04
C PHE A 274 -6.36 10.32 9.95
N VAL A 275 -6.58 9.36 9.05
CA VAL A 275 -5.64 9.09 7.96
C VAL A 275 -6.42 8.97 6.66
N TYR A 276 -6.05 9.78 5.68
CA TYR A 276 -6.56 9.73 4.31
C TYR A 276 -5.44 9.26 3.38
N PHE A 277 -5.67 8.19 2.63
CA PHE A 277 -4.61 7.50 1.89
C PHE A 277 -5.14 6.71 0.69
N PRO A 278 -4.29 6.40 -0.31
CA PRO A 278 -4.66 5.56 -1.45
C PRO A 278 -4.92 4.10 -1.04
N GLY A 279 -5.84 3.44 -1.73
CA GLY A 279 -6.24 2.08 -1.46
C GLY A 279 -5.18 1.04 -1.78
N SER A 280 -4.24 1.37 -2.66
CA SER A 280 -3.04 0.57 -2.93
C SER A 280 -2.12 0.39 -1.72
N HIS A 281 -2.20 1.26 -0.70
CA HIS A 281 -1.47 1.13 0.56
C HIS A 281 -2.31 0.45 1.67
N ALA A 282 -3.56 0.09 1.35
CA ALA A 282 -4.47 -0.56 2.26
C ALA A 282 -4.47 -2.07 2.09
N GLY A 283 -4.68 -2.76 3.20
CA GLY A 283 -4.88 -4.20 3.21
C GLY A 283 -3.60 -5.02 3.26
N LEU A 284 -3.83 -6.32 3.39
CA LEU A 284 -2.82 -7.34 3.70
C LEU A 284 -2.16 -7.93 2.45
N LYS A 285 -2.58 -7.48 1.26
CA LYS A 285 -2.35 -8.22 0.01
C LYS A 285 -1.60 -7.44 -1.05
N ASP A 286 -1.61 -6.12 -1.03
CA ASP A 286 -1.07 -5.34 -2.14
C ASP A 286 -0.11 -4.28 -1.59
N LYS A 287 1.17 -4.40 -1.99
CA LYS A 287 2.12 -3.28 -1.88
C LYS A 287 2.21 -2.66 -3.28
N PRO A 288 2.12 -1.34 -3.43
CA PRO A 288 2.16 -0.63 -4.71
C PRO A 288 3.52 -0.64 -5.41
N PHE A 289 4.45 -1.49 -4.99
CA PHE A 289 5.74 -1.65 -5.66
C PHE A 289 5.59 -2.11 -7.12
N TYR A 290 4.45 -2.71 -7.47
CA TYR A 290 4.18 -3.24 -8.80
C TYR A 290 3.83 -2.15 -9.80
N ASP A 291 2.94 -1.21 -9.46
CA ASP A 291 2.54 -0.14 -10.37
C ASP A 291 3.71 0.80 -10.64
N ASP A 292 4.54 1.10 -9.64
CA ASP A 292 5.76 1.89 -9.81
C ASP A 292 6.80 1.18 -10.70
N MET A 293 6.93 -0.16 -10.59
CA MET A 293 7.81 -0.94 -11.47
C MET A 293 7.25 -1.11 -12.87
N LEU A 294 5.93 -1.24 -13.03
CA LEU A 294 5.24 -1.27 -14.32
C LEU A 294 5.38 0.06 -15.04
N HIS A 295 5.19 1.18 -14.34
CA HIS A 295 5.46 2.51 -14.87
C HIS A 295 6.92 2.66 -15.32
N GLN A 296 7.89 2.13 -14.58
CA GLN A 296 9.30 2.15 -15.03
C GLN A 296 9.56 1.31 -16.29
N LEU A 297 8.79 0.25 -16.50
CA LEU A 297 8.86 -0.58 -17.71
C LEU A 297 8.20 0.11 -18.90
N GLU A 298 7.04 0.74 -18.71
CA GLU A 298 6.31 1.48 -19.74
C GLU A 298 7.00 2.79 -20.12
N LEU A 299 7.65 3.46 -19.17
CA LEU A 299 8.41 4.69 -19.39
C LEU A 299 9.80 4.45 -19.98
N THR A 300 10.24 3.20 -20.18
CA THR A 300 11.45 2.93 -20.96
C THR A 300 11.10 3.15 -22.43
N PRO A 301 11.50 4.28 -23.05
CA PRO A 301 11.03 4.61 -24.39
C PRO A 301 11.59 3.59 -25.39
N GLU A 302 10.76 3.17 -26.34
CA GLU A 302 11.19 2.52 -27.59
C GLU A 302 12.32 3.36 -28.21
N PRO A 303 13.57 2.86 -28.29
CA PRO A 303 14.64 3.59 -28.98
C PRO A 303 14.45 3.38 -30.49
N GLY A 304 13.51 4.15 -31.04
CA GLY A 304 13.09 4.08 -32.45
C GLY A 304 12.58 5.39 -33.04
N ASP A 305 12.05 6.32 -32.24
CA ASP A 305 11.49 7.57 -32.77
C ASP A 305 12.43 8.76 -32.54
N GLN A 306 13.52 8.80 -33.32
CA GLN A 306 14.21 10.07 -33.58
C GLN A 306 13.57 10.69 -34.82
N PRO A 307 12.97 11.90 -34.74
CA PRO A 307 12.53 12.61 -35.92
C PRO A 307 13.76 12.98 -36.76
N GLN A 308 13.83 12.43 -37.97
CA GLN A 308 14.76 12.89 -39.00
C GLN A 308 14.38 14.33 -39.36
N HIS A 309 15.12 15.30 -38.81
CA HIS A 309 15.12 16.66 -39.33
C HIS A 309 16.01 16.69 -40.58
N HIS A 310 15.36 16.86 -41.73
CA HIS A 310 15.96 17.42 -42.94
C HIS A 310 16.14 18.93 -42.81
#